data_AF-A0A940NRC6-F1
#
_entry.id   AF-A0A940NRC6-F1
#
_cell.length_a   1.000
_cell.length_b   1.000
_cell.length_c   1.000
_cell.angle_alpha   90.00
_cell.angle_beta   90.00
_cell.angle_gamma   90.00
#
_symmetry.space_group_name_H-M   'P 1'
#
loop_
_entity.id
_entity.type
_entity.pdbx_description
1 polymer ?
#
loop_
_entity_poly.entity_id
_entity_poly.type
_entity_poly.pdbx_seq_one_letter_code
_entity_poly.pdbx_strand_id
1 'polypeptide(L)'
;MNAIYFSIALLLIFLLNKTGLHFLYFLIVFAVMFLSIWLWCLINVSWKGRIGDRIKMASLGSSFYLFVGLFFLYKFMNLKSSHPSNGFGLLLGVIVSFIACITCFLFTALEKKEKKV
;
A
#
# COMPACT_ATOMS: atom_id res chain seq x y z
N MET A 1 -9.70 13.24 -3.81
CA MET A 1 -9.57 12.00 -4.62
C MET A 1 -8.85 10.89 -3.86
N ASN A 2 -7.59 11.09 -3.42
CA ASN A 2 -6.87 10.06 -2.64
C ASN A 2 -7.54 9.66 -1.32
N ALA A 3 -8.10 10.61 -0.57
CA ALA A 3 -8.83 10.29 0.66
C ALA A 3 -10.01 9.34 0.43
N ILE A 4 -10.65 9.40 -0.75
CA ILE A 4 -11.77 8.53 -1.11
C ILE A 4 -11.24 7.11 -1.40
N TYR A 5 -10.19 6.97 -2.21
CA TYR A 5 -9.57 5.66 -2.47
C TYR A 5 -8.98 5.03 -1.20
N PHE A 6 -8.35 5.84 -0.35
CA PHE A 6 -7.84 5.43 0.95
C PHE A 6 -8.97 4.94 1.88
N SER A 7 -10.05 5.71 1.98
CA SER A 7 -11.21 5.33 2.79
C SER A 7 -11.92 4.08 2.25
N ILE A 8 -12.07 3.95 0.93
CA ILE A 8 -12.64 2.75 0.31
C ILE A 8 -11.76 1.53 0.60
N ALA A 9 -10.44 1.64 0.44
CA ALA A 9 -9.50 0.56 0.71
C ALA A 9 -9.53 0.13 2.18
N LEU A 10 -9.52 1.10 3.12
CA LEU A 10 -9.66 0.82 4.55
C LEU A 10 -10.99 0.15 4.89
N LEU A 11 -12.09 0.63 4.30
CA LEU A 11 -13.42 0.10 4.51
C LEU A 11 -13.55 -1.34 3.96
N LEU A 12 -12.93 -1.63 2.81
CA LEU A 12 -12.84 -2.98 2.26
C LEU A 12 -12.05 -3.90 3.20
N ILE A 13 -10.85 -3.49 3.61
CA ILE A 13 -10.00 -4.26 4.54
C ILE A 13 -10.73 -4.52 5.86
N PHE A 14 -11.46 -3.52 6.38
CA PHE A 14 -12.23 -3.63 7.61
C PHE A 14 -13.41 -4.61 7.49
N LEU A 15 -14.19 -4.53 6.41
CA LEU A 15 -15.29 -5.46 6.13
C LEU A 15 -14.79 -6.90 6.00
N LEU A 16 -13.68 -7.10 5.29
CA LEU A 16 -13.10 -8.42 5.08
C LEU A 16 -12.47 -9.03 6.35
N ASN A 17 -11.95 -8.21 7.26
CA ASN A 17 -11.46 -8.70 8.55
C ASN A 17 -12.60 -9.29 9.41
N LYS A 18 -13.87 -8.96 9.14
CA LYS A 18 -15.03 -9.51 9.86
C LYS A 18 -15.60 -10.81 9.28
N THR A 19 -15.26 -11.18 8.05
CA THR A 19 -15.87 -12.36 7.38
C THR A 19 -15.21 -13.68 7.73
N GLY A 20 -14.12 -13.69 8.51
CA GLY A 20 -13.42 -14.92 8.95
C GLY A 20 -12.66 -15.68 7.85
N LEU A 21 -12.78 -15.25 6.59
CA LEU A 21 -12.14 -15.85 5.42
C LEU A 21 -10.70 -15.32 5.25
N HIS A 22 -9.76 -15.86 6.03
CA HIS A 22 -8.35 -15.44 6.04
C HIS A 22 -7.65 -15.54 4.66
N PHE A 23 -7.95 -16.56 3.86
CA PHE A 23 -7.34 -16.72 2.53
C PHE A 23 -7.83 -15.67 1.54
N LEU A 24 -9.14 -15.42 1.52
CA LEU A 24 -9.77 -14.40 0.67
C LEU A 24 -9.29 -12.99 1.05
N TYR A 25 -9.10 -12.75 2.36
CA TYR A 25 -8.54 -11.51 2.88
C TYR A 25 -7.15 -11.23 2.28
N PHE A 26 -6.25 -12.22 2.27
CA PHE A 26 -4.89 -12.04 1.75
C PHE A 26 -4.89 -11.73 0.24
N LEU A 27 -5.72 -12.44 -0.53
CA LEU A 27 -5.84 -12.25 -1.98
C LEU A 27 -6.38 -10.85 -2.32
N ILE A 28 -7.36 -10.37 -1.56
CA ILE A 28 -7.95 -9.04 -1.76
C ILE A 28 -7.00 -7.93 -1.33
N VAL A 29 -6.29 -8.07 -0.20
CA VAL A 29 -5.25 -7.09 0.18
C VAL A 29 -4.19 -6.99 -0.91
N PHE A 30 -3.75 -8.13 -1.47
CA PHE A 30 -2.79 -8.14 -2.57
C PHE A 30 -3.34 -7.46 -3.83
N ALA A 31 -4.59 -7.75 -4.22
CA ALA A 31 -5.24 -7.13 -5.38
C ALA A 31 -5.42 -5.62 -5.20
N VAL A 32 -5.84 -5.16 -4.01
CA VAL A 32 -5.98 -3.75 -3.66
C VAL A 32 -4.63 -3.03 -3.70
N MET A 33 -3.56 -3.66 -3.20
CA MET A 33 -2.21 -3.11 -3.32
C MET A 33 -1.79 -2.96 -4.79
N PHE A 34 -2.00 -4.00 -5.61
CA PHE A 34 -1.62 -3.96 -7.03
C PHE A 34 -2.40 -2.88 -7.81
N LEU A 35 -3.72 -2.80 -7.61
CA LEU A 35 -4.56 -1.77 -8.21
C LEU A 35 -4.14 -0.36 -7.78
N SER A 36 -3.75 -0.19 -6.51
CA SER A 36 -3.25 1.07 -5.99
C SER A 36 -1.95 1.48 -6.70
N ILE A 37 -0.97 0.58 -6.82
CA ILE A 37 0.28 0.84 -7.54
C ILE A 37 -0.01 1.19 -9.00
N TRP A 38 -0.89 0.43 -9.66
CA TRP A 38 -1.25 0.66 -11.05
C TRP A 38 -1.87 2.05 -11.26
N LEU A 39 -2.85 2.43 -10.42
CA LEU A 39 -3.48 3.75 -10.48
C LEU A 39 -2.43 4.86 -10.30
N TRP A 40 -1.52 4.70 -9.35
CA TRP A 40 -0.45 5.65 -9.12
C TRP A 40 0.49 5.79 -10.32
N CYS A 41 0.84 4.69 -10.99
CA CYS A 41 1.59 4.73 -12.23
C CYS A 41 0.85 5.51 -13.33
N LEU A 42 -0.46 5.29 -13.52
CA LEU A 42 -1.25 6.03 -14.52
C LEU A 42 -1.29 7.53 -14.25
N ILE A 43 -1.47 7.92 -12.99
CA ILE A 43 -1.49 9.34 -12.62
C ILE A 43 -0.08 9.95 -12.80
N ASN A 44 0.97 9.20 -12.48
CA ASN A 44 2.35 9.67 -12.67
C ASN A 44 2.72 9.85 -14.16
N VAL A 45 2.27 8.96 -15.05
CA VAL A 45 2.49 9.07 -16.50
C VAL A 45 1.83 10.33 -17.09
N SER A 46 0.61 10.62 -16.64
CA SER A 46 -0.17 11.79 -17.06
C SER A 46 0.29 13.11 -16.42
N TRP A 47 1.18 13.05 -15.41
CA TRP A 47 1.70 14.23 -14.74
C TRP A 47 2.71 15.00 -15.59
N LYS A 48 2.46 16.31 -15.77
CA LYS A 48 3.36 17.29 -16.42
C LYS A 48 3.80 18.43 -15.48
N GLY A 49 3.63 18.26 -14.16
CA GLY A 49 3.92 19.29 -13.16
C GLY A 49 5.39 19.43 -12.76
N ARG A 50 5.66 20.38 -11.86
CA ARG A 50 7.01 20.68 -11.33
C ARG A 50 7.48 19.56 -10.39
N ILE A 51 8.80 19.36 -10.28
CA ILE A 51 9.42 18.30 -9.46
C ILE A 51 8.97 18.30 -8.00
N GLY A 52 8.76 19.47 -7.39
CA GLY A 52 8.30 19.59 -6.01
C GLY A 52 6.89 19.03 -5.78
N ASP A 53 5.99 19.17 -6.75
CA ASP A 53 4.64 18.62 -6.65
C ASP A 53 4.63 17.10 -6.85
N ARG A 54 5.62 16.58 -7.58
CA ARG A 54 5.84 15.14 -7.76
C ARG A 54 6.28 14.45 -6.47
N ILE A 55 7.11 15.09 -5.66
CA ILE A 55 7.52 14.57 -4.34
C ILE A 55 6.32 14.57 -3.38
N LYS A 56 5.51 15.64 -3.37
CA LYS A 56 4.27 15.68 -2.57
C LYS A 56 3.33 14.54 -2.97
N MET A 57 3.20 14.32 -4.28
CA MET A 57 2.40 13.26 -4.86
C MET A 57 2.91 11.86 -4.49
N ALA A 58 4.22 11.63 -4.57
CA ALA A 58 4.86 10.38 -4.16
C ALA A 58 4.66 10.09 -2.67
N SER A 59 4.82 11.11 -1.81
CA SER A 59 4.59 11.01 -0.36
C SER A 59 3.13 10.65 -0.04
N LEU A 60 2.18 11.27 -0.75
CA LEU A 60 0.75 10.95 -0.64
C LEU A 60 0.46 9.50 -1.04
N GLY A 61 1.07 8.98 -2.10
CA GLY A 61 0.90 7.59 -2.53
C GLY A 61 1.54 6.56 -1.61
N SER A 62 2.74 6.85 -1.12
CA SER A 62 3.48 5.95 -0.24
C SER A 62 2.86 5.85 1.16
N SER A 63 2.23 6.92 1.64
CA SER A 63 1.59 6.97 2.96
C SER A 63 0.53 5.86 3.16
N PHE A 64 -0.16 5.44 2.09
CA PHE A 64 -1.14 4.36 2.16
C PHE A 64 -0.50 3.03 2.62
N TYR A 65 0.61 2.67 2.00
CA TYR A 65 1.31 1.43 2.31
C TYR A 65 1.93 1.45 3.70
N LEU A 66 2.35 2.63 4.18
CA LEU A 66 2.78 2.82 5.58
C LEU A 66 1.65 2.52 6.57
N PHE A 67 0.44 3.04 6.34
CA PHE A 67 -0.70 2.77 7.21
C PHE A 67 -1.09 1.28 7.20
N VAL A 68 -1.07 0.62 6.04
CA VAL A 68 -1.33 -0.82 5.93
C VAL A 68 -0.25 -1.63 6.67
N GLY A 69 1.02 -1.25 6.54
CA GLY A 69 2.12 -1.87 7.28
C GLY A 69 1.98 -1.70 8.80
N LEU A 70 1.62 -0.49 9.27
CA LEU A 70 1.35 -0.23 10.69
C LEU A 70 0.15 -1.03 11.20
N PHE A 71 -0.89 -1.22 10.40
CA PHE A 71 -2.04 -2.06 10.75
C PHE A 71 -1.63 -3.54 10.94
N PHE A 72 -0.84 -4.09 10.00
CA PHE A 72 -0.30 -5.44 10.14
C PHE A 72 0.62 -5.56 11.36
N LEU A 73 1.44 -4.56 11.64
CA LEU A 73 2.30 -4.52 12.81
C LEU A 73 1.49 -4.47 14.12
N TYR A 74 0.44 -3.65 14.17
CA TYR A 74 -0.48 -3.58 15.32
C TYR A 74 -1.17 -4.93 15.56
N LYS A 75 -1.66 -5.58 14.51
CA LYS A 75 -2.23 -6.93 14.60
C LYS A 75 -1.17 -7.94 15.04
N PHE A 76 0.06 -7.85 14.53
CA PHE A 76 1.19 -8.72 14.90
C PHE A 76 1.48 -8.63 16.41
N MET A 77 1.55 -7.42 16.97
CA MET A 77 1.75 -7.20 18.40
C MET A 77 0.59 -7.69 19.26
N ASN A 78 -0.64 -7.66 18.73
CA ASN A 78 -1.85 -8.12 19.44
C ASN A 78 -2.15 -9.62 19.24
N LEU A 79 -1.33 -10.37 18.50
CA LEU A 79 -1.48 -11.82 18.46
C LEU A 79 -1.16 -12.39 19.84
N LYS A 80 -2.22 -12.85 20.52
CA LYS A 80 -2.10 -13.65 21.74
C LYS A 80 -1.46 -14.98 21.35
N SER A 81 -0.14 -15.05 21.58
CA SER A 81 0.73 -16.16 21.21
C SER A 81 0.15 -17.50 21.67
N SER A 82 -0.17 -18.36 20.71
CA SER A 82 -0.45 -19.78 20.96
C SER A 82 -0.05 -20.68 19.80
N HIS A 83 0.09 -20.17 18.56
CA HIS A 83 0.62 -20.94 17.42
C HIS A 83 1.58 -20.13 16.51
N PRO A 84 2.78 -20.64 16.22
CA PRO A 84 3.81 -19.93 15.44
C PRO A 84 3.43 -19.70 13.97
N SER A 85 2.54 -20.52 13.40
CA SER A 85 2.09 -20.41 12.00
C SER A 85 1.35 -19.11 11.69
N ASN A 86 0.68 -18.51 12.68
CA ASN A 86 -0.20 -17.37 12.46
C ASN A 86 0.58 -16.04 12.37
N GLY A 87 1.80 -15.97 12.91
CA GLY A 87 2.64 -14.77 12.87
C GLY A 87 3.29 -14.52 11.50
N PHE A 88 3.58 -15.57 10.75
CA PHE A 88 4.31 -15.47 9.47
C PHE A 88 3.54 -14.65 8.43
N GLY A 89 2.23 -14.85 8.29
CA GLY A 89 1.42 -14.10 7.34
C GLY A 89 1.38 -12.60 7.64
N LEU A 90 1.37 -12.23 8.92
CA LEU A 90 1.38 -10.82 9.33
C LEU A 90 2.76 -10.19 9.16
N LEU A 91 3.83 -10.90 9.51
CA LEU A 91 5.20 -10.44 9.27
C LEU A 91 5.43 -10.20 7.76
N LEU A 92 4.96 -11.12 6.92
CA LEU A 92 5.05 -11.01 5.46
C LEU A 92 4.22 -9.82 4.95
N GLY A 93 3.04 -9.57 5.53
CA GLY A 93 2.23 -8.38 5.24
C GLY A 93 2.95 -7.06 5.55
N VAL A 94 3.68 -7.00 6.68
CA VAL A 94 4.52 -5.83 7.03
C VAL A 94 5.63 -5.62 5.99
N ILE A 95 6.36 -6.68 5.63
CA ILE A 95 7.47 -6.62 4.67
C ILE A 95 6.97 -6.16 3.29
N VAL A 96 5.91 -6.79 2.77
CA VAL A 96 5.33 -6.45 1.46
C VAL A 96 4.81 -5.01 1.44
N SER A 97 4.20 -4.54 2.53
CA SER A 97 3.75 -3.15 2.65
C SER A 97 4.92 -2.16 2.64
N PHE A 98 6.02 -2.48 3.31
CA PHE A 98 7.23 -1.65 3.29
C PHE A 98 7.87 -1.60 1.91
N ILE A 99 7.99 -2.75 1.24
CA ILE A 99 8.53 -2.81 -0.13
C ILE A 99 7.64 -1.99 -1.07
N ALA A 100 6.31 -2.16 -1.02
CA ALA A 100 5.39 -1.37 -1.83
C ALA A 100 5.47 0.14 -1.54
N CYS A 101 5.64 0.52 -0.27
CA CYS A 101 5.86 1.91 0.12
C CYS A 101 7.11 2.50 -0.55
N ILE A 102 8.23 1.79 -0.45
CA ILE A 102 9.51 2.21 -1.02
C ILE A 102 9.42 2.24 -2.55
N THR A 103 8.89 1.20 -3.19
CA THR A 103 8.74 1.14 -4.64
C THR A 103 7.84 2.26 -5.14
N CYS A 104 6.68 2.48 -4.52
CA CYS A 104 5.77 3.57 -4.92
C CYS A 104 6.43 4.94 -4.75
N PHE A 105 7.16 5.16 -3.65
CA PHE A 105 7.86 6.41 -3.42
C PHE A 105 8.97 6.64 -4.43
N LEU A 106 9.86 5.67 -4.64
CA LEU A 106 10.98 5.78 -5.58
C LEU A 106 10.50 5.94 -7.01
N PHE A 107 9.52 5.14 -7.45
CA PHE A 107 9.01 5.20 -8.81
C PHE A 107 8.32 6.54 -9.11
N THR A 108 7.56 7.07 -8.16
CA THR A 108 6.84 8.35 -8.35
C THR A 108 7.74 9.57 -8.13
N ALA A 109 8.67 9.51 -7.18
CA ALA A 109 9.55 10.63 -6.85
C ALA A 109 10.77 10.74 -7.78
N LEU A 110 11.35 9.62 -8.21
CA LEU A 110 12.62 9.57 -8.93
C LEU A 110 12.50 9.28 -10.42
N GLU A 111 11.32 9.00 -10.98
CA GLU A 111 11.16 8.92 -12.43
C GLU A 111 11.57 10.25 -13.08
N LYS A 112 12.84 10.42 -13.44
CA LYS A 112 13.22 11.43 -14.42
C LYS A 112 12.56 10.97 -15.71
N LYS A 113 11.65 11.78 -16.27
CA LYS A 113 11.42 11.69 -17.71
C LYS A 113 12.77 11.98 -18.34
N GLU A 114 13.41 10.93 -18.84
CA GLU A 114 14.53 11.07 -19.75
C GLU A 114 14.06 12.08 -20.80
N LYS A 115 14.70 13.25 -20.83
CA LYS A 115 14.47 14.19 -21.91
C LYS A 115 14.92 13.44 -23.16
N LYS A 116 13.97 12.92 -23.95
CA LYS A 116 14.26 12.65 -25.35
C LYS A 116 14.70 13.99 -25.93
N VAL A 117 16.01 14.09 -26.14
CA VAL A 117 16.69 15.15 -26.89
C VAL A 117 16.17 15.11 -28.32
#